data_AF-A0AAW0CJT2-F1
#
_entry.id   AF-A0AAW0CJT2-F1
#
_cell.length_a   1.000
_cell.length_b   1.000
_cell.length_c   1.000
_cell.angle_alpha   90.00
_cell.angle_beta   90.00
_cell.angle_gamma   90.00
#
_symmetry.space_group_name_H-M   'P 1'
#
loop_
_entity.id
_entity.type
_entity.pdbx_description
1 polymer ?
#
loop_
_entity_poly.entity_id
_entity_poly.type
_entity_poly.pdbx_seq_one_letter_code
_entity_poly.pdbx_strand_id
1 'polypeptide(L)'
;MRFTFTSALVAAIALALHAKAQSIIGFSGDSCNGGQGDSVACNGACIDFSGRHSFEVFGSAANVVLFSGGGCSGESFNFGTEQPNNCINVNTGTAINSFQCT
;
A
#
# COMPACT_ATOMS: atom_id res chain seq x y z
N MET A 1 54.29 30.37 -2.57
CA MET A 1 52.92 30.93 -2.51
C MET A 1 51.96 29.78 -2.31
N ARG A 2 51.17 29.85 -1.23
CA ARG A 2 50.10 28.90 -0.89
C ARG A 2 48.89 29.19 -1.79
N PHE A 3 48.25 28.16 -2.33
CA PHE A 3 46.83 28.23 -2.65
C PHE A 3 46.13 26.95 -2.21
N THR A 4 44.96 27.18 -1.63
CA THR A 4 44.33 26.44 -0.56
C THR A 4 43.35 25.41 -1.12
N PHE A 5 43.26 24.25 -0.48
CA PHE A 5 42.20 23.27 -0.68
C PHE A 5 40.85 23.87 -0.26
N THR A 6 39.84 23.87 -1.13
CA THR A 6 38.44 24.01 -0.70
C THR A 6 37.56 23.05 -1.49
N SER A 7 37.20 21.95 -0.83
CA SER A 7 36.10 21.04 -1.17
C SER A 7 34.79 21.82 -1.34
N ALA A 8 34.16 21.69 -2.51
CA ALA A 8 32.75 22.04 -2.65
C ALA A 8 31.94 20.74 -2.44
N LEU A 9 31.41 20.63 -1.22
CA LEU A 9 30.56 19.55 -0.74
C LEU A 9 29.26 19.48 -1.56
N VAL A 10 28.90 18.26 -1.93
CA VAL A 10 27.65 17.86 -2.58
C VAL A 10 26.42 18.31 -1.77
N ALA A 11 25.48 19.00 -2.39
CA ALA A 11 24.13 19.22 -1.85
C ALA A 11 23.09 18.95 -2.93
N ALA A 12 22.98 17.69 -3.34
CA ALA A 12 21.79 17.20 -4.01
C ALA A 12 20.68 17.12 -2.95
N ILE A 13 19.87 18.17 -2.85
CA ILE A 13 18.64 18.18 -2.07
C ILE A 13 17.70 17.18 -2.76
N ALA A 14 17.67 15.95 -2.25
CA ALA A 14 16.61 15.01 -2.54
C ALA A 14 15.33 15.58 -1.92
N LEU A 15 14.57 16.30 -2.74
CA LEU A 15 13.18 16.64 -2.47
C LEU A 15 12.34 15.35 -2.56
N ALA A 16 12.59 14.40 -1.65
CA ALA A 16 11.64 13.35 -1.37
C ALA A 16 10.48 14.03 -0.64
N LEU A 17 9.48 14.46 -1.42
CA LEU A 17 8.20 14.89 -0.86
C LEU A 17 7.75 13.81 0.12
N HIS A 18 7.47 14.25 1.33
CA HIS A 18 6.93 13.43 2.40
C HIS A 18 5.48 13.08 2.04
N ALA A 19 5.28 12.21 1.04
CA ALA A 19 4.07 11.42 0.98
C ALA A 19 3.99 10.70 2.32
N LYS A 20 2.94 10.97 3.10
CA LYS A 20 2.70 10.19 4.32
C LYS A 20 2.79 8.73 3.91
N ALA A 21 3.66 7.96 4.56
CA ALA A 21 3.86 6.56 4.21
C ALA A 21 2.56 5.80 4.48
N GLN A 22 1.70 5.76 3.47
CA GLN A 22 0.44 5.04 3.48
C GLN A 22 0.78 3.59 3.23
N SER A 23 0.27 2.73 4.08
CA SER A 23 0.51 1.30 3.95
C SER A 23 -0.78 0.53 4.15
N ILE A 24 -0.80 -0.69 3.65
CA ILE A 24 -1.92 -1.60 3.77
C ILE A 24 -1.42 -2.94 4.28
N ILE A 25 -2.24 -3.58 5.11
CA ILE A 25 -1.99 -4.92 5.63
C ILE A 25 -3.23 -5.76 5.30
N GLY A 26 -3.02 -6.90 4.65
CA GLY A 26 -4.06 -7.89 4.41
C GLY A 26 -4.10 -8.93 5.54
N PHE A 27 -5.30 -9.42 5.87
CA PHE A 27 -5.54 -10.41 6.91
C PHE A 27 -6.34 -11.59 6.35
N SER A 28 -6.04 -12.81 6.82
CA SER A 28 -6.77 -14.02 6.41
C SER A 28 -8.12 -14.21 7.11
N GLY A 29 -8.54 -13.27 7.97
CA GLY A 29 -9.83 -13.30 8.67
C GLY A 29 -10.74 -12.19 8.16
N ASP A 30 -12.02 -12.26 8.48
CA ASP A 30 -13.03 -11.31 8.01
C ASP A 30 -13.06 -9.98 8.79
N SER A 31 -12.48 -9.97 10.00
CA SER A 31 -12.48 -8.80 10.90
C SER A 31 -11.07 -8.47 11.37
N CYS A 32 -10.08 -8.58 10.47
CA CYS A 32 -8.66 -8.33 10.74
C CYS A 32 -8.13 -9.12 11.96
N ASN A 33 -8.70 -10.29 12.20
CA ASN A 33 -8.44 -11.18 13.33
C ASN A 33 -7.69 -12.46 12.95
N GLY A 34 -7.34 -12.62 11.66
CA GLY A 34 -6.63 -13.77 11.12
C GLY A 34 -5.12 -13.55 10.99
N GLY A 35 -4.46 -14.42 10.22
CA GLY A 35 -3.05 -14.29 9.91
C GLY A 35 -2.78 -12.98 9.19
N GLN A 36 -1.88 -12.17 9.74
CA GLN A 36 -1.44 -10.91 9.17
C GLN A 36 -0.49 -11.15 7.98
N GLY A 37 -0.60 -10.33 6.93
CA GLY A 37 0.37 -10.26 5.85
C GLY A 37 1.44 -9.20 6.08
N ASP A 38 2.23 -8.93 5.05
CA ASP A 38 3.20 -7.84 5.09
C ASP A 38 2.52 -6.47 5.05
N SER A 39 3.13 -5.49 5.71
CA SER A 39 2.78 -4.08 5.51
C SER A 39 3.45 -3.58 4.24
N VAL A 40 2.64 -3.26 3.24
CA VAL A 40 3.12 -2.79 1.93
C VAL A 40 2.71 -1.36 1.67
N ALA A 41 3.57 -0.61 0.98
CA ALA A 41 3.31 0.79 0.68
C ALA A 41 2.24 0.94 -0.41
N CYS A 42 1.35 1.93 -0.24
CA CYS A 42 0.40 2.32 -1.29
C CYS A 42 1.06 3.26 -2.30
N ASN A 43 1.73 2.66 -3.27
CA ASN A 43 2.46 3.35 -4.34
C ASN A 43 1.98 2.95 -5.74
N GLY A 44 0.81 2.31 -5.85
CA GLY A 44 0.24 1.80 -7.10
C GLY A 44 0.80 0.46 -7.57
N ALA A 45 1.73 -0.16 -6.83
CA ALA A 45 2.20 -1.51 -7.15
C ALA A 45 1.05 -2.52 -7.08
N CYS A 46 1.10 -3.54 -7.95
CA CYS A 46 0.22 -4.68 -7.86
C CYS A 46 0.79 -5.70 -6.87
N ILE A 47 0.01 -6.03 -5.85
CA ILE A 47 0.41 -6.91 -4.75
C ILE A 47 -0.52 -8.13 -4.72
N ASP A 48 0.01 -9.29 -4.38
CA ASP A 48 -0.78 -10.49 -4.12
C ASP A 48 -1.69 -10.32 -2.88
N PHE A 49 -2.93 -10.79 -2.99
CA PHE A 49 -3.92 -10.78 -1.91
C PHE A 49 -4.47 -12.19 -1.63
N SER A 50 -3.84 -13.23 -2.18
CA SER A 50 -4.42 -14.57 -2.14
C SER A 50 -4.54 -15.06 -0.69
N GLY A 51 -5.70 -15.64 -0.37
CA GLY A 51 -6.01 -16.12 0.99
C GLY A 51 -6.24 -15.02 2.04
N ARG A 52 -6.45 -13.76 1.61
CA ARG A 52 -6.83 -12.66 2.49
C ARG A 52 -8.31 -12.30 2.29
N HIS A 53 -8.96 -11.89 3.39
CA HIS A 53 -10.41 -11.63 3.46
C HIS A 53 -10.75 -10.28 4.09
N SER A 54 -9.76 -9.60 4.69
CA SER A 54 -9.91 -8.21 5.11
C SER A 54 -8.58 -7.48 4.99
N PHE A 55 -8.63 -6.16 5.03
CA PHE A 55 -7.44 -5.32 5.04
C PHE A 55 -7.64 -4.08 5.92
N GLU A 56 -6.52 -3.50 6.33
CA GLU A 56 -6.47 -2.23 7.04
C GLU A 56 -5.48 -1.30 6.35
N VAL A 57 -5.85 -0.04 6.18
CA VAL A 57 -5.00 1.01 5.61
C VAL A 57 -4.53 1.93 6.72
N PHE A 58 -3.22 2.12 6.82
CA PHE A 58 -2.58 3.00 7.79
C PHE A 58 -2.12 4.30 7.12
N GLY A 59 -2.20 5.40 7.85
CA GLY A 59 -1.75 6.72 7.40
C GLY A 59 -2.90 7.62 6.95
N SER A 60 -2.96 7.96 5.68
CA SER A 60 -4.02 8.76 5.06
C SER A 60 -5.07 7.89 4.37
N ALA A 61 -6.14 8.51 3.88
CA ALA A 61 -7.11 7.82 3.05
C ALA A 61 -6.48 7.30 1.76
N ALA A 62 -6.73 6.04 1.44
CA ALA A 62 -6.28 5.34 0.24
C ALA A 62 -7.45 5.06 -0.69
N ASN A 63 -7.14 4.99 -1.98
CA ASN A 63 -7.94 4.19 -2.90
C ASN A 63 -7.34 2.79 -2.98
N VAL A 64 -8.16 1.77 -2.74
CA VAL A 64 -7.75 0.36 -2.86
C VAL A 64 -8.61 -0.30 -3.95
N VAL A 65 -7.95 -0.89 -4.93
CA VAL A 65 -8.60 -1.66 -6.00
C VAL A 65 -8.25 -3.12 -5.83
N LEU A 66 -9.24 -3.98 -5.66
CA LEU A 66 -9.10 -5.42 -5.49
C LEU A 66 -9.48 -6.12 -6.79
N PHE A 67 -8.75 -7.18 -7.15
CA PHE A 67 -8.91 -7.88 -8.43
C PHE A 67 -9.14 -9.38 -8.20
N SER A 68 -10.05 -9.96 -8.98
CA SER A 68 -10.35 -11.39 -8.90
C SER A 68 -9.23 -12.26 -9.47
N GLY A 69 -8.42 -11.75 -10.40
CA GLY A 69 -7.22 -12.41 -10.92
C GLY A 69 -5.96 -12.03 -10.14
N GLY A 70 -4.90 -12.82 -10.32
CA GLY A 70 -3.54 -12.43 -9.93
C GLY A 70 -2.99 -11.35 -10.86
N GLY A 71 -1.98 -10.60 -10.41
CA GLY A 71 -1.35 -9.57 -11.24
C GLY A 71 -2.28 -8.42 -11.65
N CYS A 72 -3.29 -8.12 -10.84
CA CYS A 72 -4.24 -7.01 -11.01
C CYS A 72 -5.01 -7.10 -12.33
N SER A 73 -5.54 -8.31 -12.58
CA SER A 73 -6.30 -8.66 -13.78
C SER A 73 -7.69 -9.16 -13.43
N GLY A 74 -8.58 -9.21 -14.42
CA GLY A 74 -9.95 -9.67 -14.24
C GLY A 74 -10.89 -8.59 -13.70
N GLU A 75 -11.91 -9.02 -12.97
CA GLU A 75 -12.90 -8.12 -12.38
C GLU A 75 -12.29 -7.33 -11.22
N SER A 76 -12.62 -6.03 -11.14
CA SER A 76 -12.06 -5.11 -10.16
C SER A 76 -13.13 -4.50 -9.26
N PHE A 77 -12.79 -4.30 -7.99
CA PHE A 77 -13.66 -3.72 -6.97
C PHE A 77 -12.93 -2.58 -6.27
N ASN A 78 -13.56 -1.40 -6.22
CA ASN A 78 -12.97 -0.21 -5.60
C ASN A 78 -13.45 -0.05 -4.17
N PHE A 79 -12.51 0.18 -3.27
CA PHE A 79 -12.75 0.48 -1.86
C PHE A 79 -12.09 1.81 -1.51
N GLY A 80 -12.89 2.77 -1.05
CA GLY A 80 -12.39 4.01 -0.47
C GLY A 80 -12.14 3.81 1.02
N THR A 81 -10.92 4.07 1.50
CA THR A 81 -10.63 4.01 2.93
C THR A 81 -10.61 5.42 3.51
N GLU A 82 -11.78 6.00 3.73
CA GLU A 82 -11.90 7.37 4.21
C GLU A 82 -11.38 7.55 5.64
N GLN A 83 -11.36 6.47 6.43
CA GLN A 83 -10.77 6.44 7.77
C GLN A 83 -9.59 5.47 7.81
N PRO A 84 -8.37 5.95 8.10
CA PRO A 84 -7.24 5.07 8.34
C PRO A 84 -7.47 4.26 9.62
N ASN A 85 -6.81 3.11 9.69
CA ASN A 85 -6.87 2.14 10.77
C ASN A 85 -8.26 1.52 10.98
N ASN A 86 -9.08 1.49 9.94
CA ASN A 86 -10.35 0.77 9.95
C ASN A 86 -10.20 -0.56 9.20
N CYS A 87 -10.69 -1.63 9.83
CA CYS A 87 -10.74 -2.94 9.19
C CYS A 87 -11.84 -2.98 8.14
N ILE A 88 -11.49 -3.37 6.93
CA ILE A 88 -12.41 -3.50 5.81
C ILE A 88 -12.51 -4.97 5.43
N ASN A 89 -13.71 -5.53 5.57
CA ASN A 89 -14.02 -6.86 5.07
C ASN A 89 -14.16 -6.86 3.54
N VAL A 90 -13.55 -7.84 2.89
CA VAL A 90 -13.62 -8.06 1.45
C VAL A 90 -14.69 -9.11 1.15
N ASN A 91 -15.93 -8.64 0.96
CA ASN A 91 -17.06 -9.49 0.56
C ASN A 91 -17.58 -9.09 -0.82
N THR A 92 -16.82 -9.41 -1.85
CA THR A 92 -17.14 -9.10 -3.25
C THR A 92 -17.98 -10.17 -3.94
N GLY A 93 -18.27 -11.29 -3.26
CA GLY A 93 -18.96 -12.45 -3.83
C GLY A 93 -18.09 -13.32 -4.75
N THR A 94 -16.81 -12.98 -4.92
CA THR A 94 -15.82 -13.76 -5.67
C THR A 94 -14.49 -13.82 -4.93
N ALA A 95 -13.61 -14.73 -5.32
CA ALA A 95 -12.26 -14.78 -4.79
C ALA A 95 -11.45 -13.57 -5.29
N ILE A 96 -10.72 -12.93 -4.39
CA ILE A 96 -9.78 -11.86 -4.70
C ILE A 96 -8.36 -12.41 -4.59
N ASN A 97 -7.52 -12.10 -5.58
CA ASN A 97 -6.17 -12.64 -5.68
C ASN A 97 -5.10 -11.55 -5.74
N SER A 98 -5.44 -10.30 -6.05
CA SER A 98 -4.47 -9.20 -6.01
C SER A 98 -5.12 -7.85 -5.75
N PHE A 99 -4.31 -6.85 -5.44
CA PHE A 99 -4.77 -5.48 -5.23
C PHE A 99 -3.75 -4.43 -5.66
N GLN A 100 -4.22 -3.20 -5.85
CA GLN A 100 -3.41 -1.99 -5.93
C GLN A 100 -3.93 -0.97 -4.92
N CYS A 101 -3.05 -0.15 -4.35
CA CYS A 101 -3.47 1.00 -3.57
C CYS A 101 -2.62 2.25 -3.83
N THR A 102 -3.26 3.41 -3.76
CA THR A 102 -2.68 4.75 -4.00
C THR A 102 -3.19 5.76 -3.00
#